data_AF-A0A1H4IDB5-F1
#
_entry.id   AF-A0A1H4IDB5-F1
#
_cell.length_a   1.000
_cell.length_b   1.000
_cell.length_c   1.000
_cell.angle_alpha   90.00
_cell.angle_beta   90.00
_cell.angle_gamma   90.00
#
_symmetry.space_group_name_H-M   'P 1'
#
loop_
_entity.id
_entity.type
_entity.pdbx_description
1 polymer ?
#
loop_
_entity_poly.entity_id
_entity_poly.type
_entity_poly.pdbx_seq_one_letter_code
_entity_poly.pdbx_strand_id
1 'polypeptide(L)'
;MTTTTPAMQKARKRRRKTRTPNVNSRPPIIASGLKANQIDLTPGKEHMVCPDCSTWVPITGMLGTPKLAPHHTGRANTAEPRRCTAGTNRQVTIDVEVDAWRTTLIEAVPTTASRRATKVLPKPKVKPAPAASQITPAPLSAEQVRRAFRQHQQRCLACKGEVAGRDGQPLPCRDGERLAVTFLRLHRQEPKRRVVREFFARERRRFDRRYAAAAPAKRTSEWAAVLPKVKDADTRRAQLPNGDTPLGARPVPITTLHPERRAS
;
A
#
# COMPACT_ATOMS: atom_id res chain seq x y z
N MET A 1 -30.73 -5.12 -43.12
CA MET A 1 -31.44 -4.72 -41.89
C MET A 1 -30.40 -4.50 -40.81
N THR A 2 -29.98 -3.26 -40.58
CA THR A 2 -29.03 -2.90 -39.51
C THR A 2 -29.77 -2.88 -38.18
N THR A 3 -29.56 -3.92 -37.37
CA THR A 3 -30.05 -4.00 -36.00
C THR A 3 -29.25 -3.02 -35.14
N THR A 4 -29.79 -1.82 -34.96
CA THR A 4 -29.28 -0.87 -33.96
C THR A 4 -29.57 -1.45 -32.58
N THR A 5 -28.55 -2.04 -31.95
CA THR A 5 -28.60 -2.45 -30.55
C THR A 5 -28.95 -1.24 -29.69
N PRO A 6 -30.07 -1.25 -28.92
CA PRO A 6 -30.41 -0.13 -28.07
C PRO A 6 -29.34 0.02 -26.99
N ALA A 7 -28.79 1.23 -26.86
CA ALA A 7 -27.82 1.54 -25.83
C ALA A 7 -28.41 1.23 -24.45
N MET A 8 -27.76 0.32 -23.72
CA MET A 8 -28.20 -0.13 -22.40
C MET A 8 -28.28 1.07 -21.45
N GLN A 9 -29.49 1.33 -20.92
CA GLN A 9 -29.72 2.50 -20.07
C GLN A 9 -28.86 2.41 -18.80
N LYS A 10 -28.21 3.51 -18.42
CA LYS A 10 -27.39 3.59 -17.19
C LYS A 10 -28.15 4.31 -16.08
N ALA A 11 -27.92 3.89 -14.83
CA ALA A 11 -28.57 4.50 -13.68
C ALA A 11 -28.23 6.00 -13.61
N ARG A 12 -29.25 6.84 -13.75
CA ARG A 12 -29.08 8.31 -13.71
C ARG A 12 -28.69 8.79 -12.31
N LYS A 13 -27.85 9.83 -12.26
CA LYS A 13 -27.52 10.54 -11.02
C LYS A 13 -28.81 11.05 -10.35
N ARG A 14 -28.88 10.86 -9.03
CA ARG A 14 -30.04 11.21 -8.20
C ARG A 14 -30.28 12.71 -8.24
N ARG A 15 -31.53 13.12 -8.48
CA ARG A 15 -31.95 14.50 -8.23
C ARG A 15 -32.09 14.68 -6.71
N ARG A 16 -31.51 15.74 -6.15
CA ARG A 16 -31.53 16.00 -4.70
C ARG A 16 -32.92 16.39 -4.17
N LYS A 17 -33.83 16.83 -5.04
CA LYS A 17 -35.18 17.26 -4.66
C LYS A 17 -36.24 16.51 -5.48
N THR A 18 -37.24 15.97 -4.80
CA THR A 18 -38.46 15.44 -5.41
C THR A 18 -39.34 16.62 -5.81
N ARG A 19 -39.69 16.73 -7.10
CA ARG A 19 -40.51 17.83 -7.64
C ARG A 19 -42.01 17.49 -7.69
N THR A 20 -42.38 16.22 -7.53
CA THR A 20 -43.77 15.78 -7.69
C THR A 20 -44.52 15.79 -6.36
N PRO A 21 -45.78 16.27 -6.29
CA PRO A 21 -46.60 16.15 -5.10
C PRO A 21 -47.02 14.69 -4.84
N ASN A 22 -47.06 13.85 -5.88
CA ASN A 22 -47.46 12.44 -5.81
C ASN A 22 -46.74 11.65 -4.69
N VAL A 23 -47.51 10.87 -3.95
CA VAL A 23 -47.08 9.95 -2.88
C VAL A 23 -47.47 8.54 -3.30
N ASN A 24 -46.56 7.58 -3.09
CA ASN A 24 -46.84 6.17 -3.38
C ASN A 24 -48.00 5.66 -2.50
N SER A 25 -48.91 4.86 -3.04
CA SER A 25 -50.06 4.31 -2.32
C SER A 25 -49.69 3.23 -1.29
N ARG A 26 -48.44 2.76 -1.28
CA ARG A 26 -47.95 1.80 -0.29
C ARG A 26 -47.92 2.40 1.13
N PRO A 27 -48.02 1.55 2.17
CA PRO A 27 -47.93 2.01 3.55
C PRO A 27 -46.66 2.83 3.82
N PRO A 28 -46.73 3.90 4.63
CA PRO A 28 -45.57 4.68 5.01
C PRO A 28 -44.45 3.82 5.62
N ILE A 29 -43.20 4.22 5.40
CA ILE A 29 -42.06 3.61 6.08
C ILE A 29 -41.92 4.30 7.43
N ILE A 30 -41.95 3.50 8.50
CA ILE A 30 -41.78 3.97 9.87
C ILE A 30 -40.29 4.05 10.19
N ALA A 31 -39.80 5.21 10.62
CA ALA A 31 -38.38 5.45 10.85
C ALA A 31 -37.82 4.60 12.01
N SER A 32 -38.59 4.42 13.08
CA SER A 32 -38.21 3.58 14.23
C SER A 32 -38.02 2.10 13.88
N GLY A 33 -38.63 1.63 12.79
CA GLY A 33 -38.45 0.27 12.28
C GLY A 33 -37.13 0.04 11.54
N LEU A 34 -36.34 1.09 11.29
CA LEU A 34 -35.03 0.99 10.67
C LEU A 34 -33.93 0.90 11.73
N LYS A 35 -32.83 0.21 11.41
CA LYS A 35 -31.64 0.26 12.26
C LYS A 35 -31.09 1.69 12.26
N ALA A 36 -30.48 2.11 13.38
CA ALA A 36 -29.90 3.44 13.50
C ALA A 36 -28.91 3.78 12.36
N ASN A 37 -28.19 2.77 11.83
CA ASN A 37 -27.26 2.90 10.71
C ASN A 37 -27.91 2.82 9.30
N GLN A 38 -29.23 2.69 9.21
CA GLN A 38 -30.00 2.64 7.96
C GLN A 38 -30.80 3.92 7.70
N ILE A 39 -30.70 4.90 8.60
CA ILE A 39 -31.30 6.23 8.47
C ILE A 39 -30.30 7.27 8.94
N ASP A 40 -30.24 8.42 8.27
CA ASP A 40 -29.50 9.61 8.64
C ASP A 40 -30.52 10.74 8.75
N LEU A 41 -30.72 11.28 9.96
CA LEU A 41 -31.60 12.41 10.24
C LEU A 41 -30.80 13.70 10.54
N THR A 42 -29.53 13.74 10.14
CA THR A 42 -28.73 14.97 10.26
C THR A 42 -29.35 16.07 9.41
N PRO A 43 -29.60 17.28 9.96
CA PRO A 43 -30.18 18.39 9.22
C PRO A 43 -29.47 18.66 7.88
N GLY A 44 -30.24 18.65 6.79
CA GLY A 44 -29.75 18.83 5.42
C GLY A 44 -29.10 17.59 4.77
N LYS A 45 -29.05 16.47 5.48
CA LYS A 45 -28.55 15.17 5.01
C LYS A 45 -29.54 14.04 5.30
N GLU A 46 -30.83 14.34 5.27
CA GLU A 46 -31.86 13.37 5.57
C GLU A 46 -31.91 12.29 4.48
N HIS A 47 -31.42 11.08 4.80
CA HIS A 47 -31.37 9.95 3.89
C HIS A 47 -31.74 8.67 4.64
N MET A 48 -32.26 7.68 3.92
CA MET A 48 -32.47 6.36 4.50
C MET A 48 -32.28 5.26 3.46
N VAL A 49 -32.03 4.06 3.93
CA VAL A 49 -32.00 2.86 3.11
C VAL A 49 -33.44 2.51 2.73
N CYS A 50 -33.72 2.48 1.44
CA CYS A 50 -35.01 2.02 0.92
C CYS A 50 -35.19 0.52 1.24
N PRO A 51 -36.24 0.11 1.97
CA PRO A 51 -36.46 -1.31 2.33
C PRO A 51 -36.64 -2.21 1.11
N ASP A 52 -37.19 -1.67 0.02
CA ASP A 52 -37.51 -2.44 -1.19
C ASP A 52 -36.28 -2.71 -2.09
N CYS A 53 -35.21 -1.91 -1.99
CA CYS A 53 -34.04 -2.07 -2.87
C CYS A 53 -32.68 -1.81 -2.23
N SER A 54 -32.62 -1.69 -0.90
CA SER A 54 -31.41 -1.50 -0.10
C SER A 54 -30.54 -0.30 -0.50
N THR A 55 -31.11 0.65 -1.22
CA THR A 55 -30.39 1.80 -1.77
C THR A 55 -30.56 2.99 -0.82
N TRP A 56 -29.48 3.70 -0.52
CA TRP A 56 -29.53 4.96 0.24
C TRP A 56 -30.20 6.07 -0.55
N VAL A 57 -31.30 6.63 -0.06
CA VAL A 57 -32.19 7.53 -0.80
C VAL A 57 -32.49 8.76 0.06
N PRO A 58 -32.42 9.99 -0.51
CA PRO A 58 -32.81 11.19 0.21
C PRO A 58 -34.27 11.16 0.65
N ILE A 59 -34.54 11.61 1.86
CA ILE A 59 -35.87 11.97 2.33
C ILE A 59 -36.10 13.42 1.93
N THR A 60 -37.21 13.67 1.26
CA THR A 60 -37.57 15.00 0.76
C THR A 60 -38.88 15.45 1.40
N GLY A 61 -39.08 16.76 1.54
CA GLY A 61 -40.31 17.29 2.13
C GLY A 61 -40.34 17.20 3.66
N MET A 62 -39.18 17.29 4.32
CA MET A 62 -39.05 17.24 5.79
C MET A 62 -39.94 18.25 6.53
N LEU A 63 -40.28 19.38 5.91
CA LEU A 63 -41.17 20.43 6.47
C LEU A 63 -42.66 20.20 6.16
N GLY A 64 -43.03 19.08 5.54
CA GLY A 64 -44.40 18.80 5.10
C GLY A 64 -44.67 17.31 5.15
N THR A 65 -44.73 16.65 3.99
CA THR A 65 -44.90 15.20 3.88
C THR A 65 -43.57 14.54 3.50
N PRO A 66 -42.81 13.99 4.46
CA PRO A 66 -41.53 13.35 4.17
C PRO A 66 -41.76 12.14 3.27
N LYS A 67 -40.95 12.03 2.20
CA LYS A 67 -41.01 10.89 1.28
C LYS A 67 -39.68 10.63 0.59
N LEU A 68 -39.48 9.38 0.22
CA LEU A 68 -38.30 8.95 -0.53
C LEU A 68 -38.24 9.58 -1.92
N ALA A 69 -37.09 10.14 -2.26
CA ALA A 69 -36.85 10.64 -3.60
C ALA A 69 -36.91 9.51 -4.65
N PRO A 70 -37.36 9.81 -5.88
CA PRO A 70 -37.31 8.86 -6.98
C PRO A 70 -35.91 8.30 -7.21
N HIS A 71 -35.78 6.98 -7.24
CA HIS A 71 -34.49 6.29 -7.36
C HIS A 71 -34.59 4.99 -8.18
N HIS A 72 -33.42 4.52 -8.62
CA HIS A 72 -33.26 3.23 -9.30
C HIS A 72 -32.71 2.19 -8.32
N THR A 73 -32.93 0.92 -8.63
CA THR A 73 -32.29 -0.20 -7.93
C THR A 73 -30.81 -0.27 -8.32
N GLY A 74 -29.91 -0.36 -7.33
CA GLY A 74 -28.47 -0.55 -7.57
C GLY A 74 -27.64 0.73 -7.57
N ARG A 75 -26.35 0.60 -7.96
CA ARG A 75 -25.38 1.71 -7.95
C ARG A 75 -25.54 2.57 -9.20
N ALA A 76 -25.19 3.86 -9.09
CA ALA A 76 -25.17 4.73 -10.25
C ALA A 76 -24.19 4.19 -11.31
N ASN A 77 -24.54 4.33 -12.60
CA ASN A 77 -23.76 3.85 -13.76
C ASN A 77 -23.60 2.33 -13.92
N THR A 78 -24.35 1.48 -13.20
CA THR A 78 -24.40 0.03 -13.49
C THR A 78 -25.41 -0.30 -14.60
N ALA A 79 -25.19 -1.43 -15.29
CA ALA A 79 -26.11 -1.98 -16.29
C ALA A 79 -27.44 -2.44 -15.66
N GLU A 80 -28.51 -2.46 -16.46
CA GLU A 80 -29.88 -2.87 -16.09
C GLU A 80 -30.52 -2.18 -14.86
N PRO A 81 -30.50 -0.84 -14.76
CA PRO A 81 -31.10 -0.13 -13.66
C PRO A 81 -32.63 -0.09 -13.78
N ARG A 82 -33.32 -0.89 -12.97
CA ARG A 82 -34.78 -0.80 -12.86
C ARG A 82 -35.15 0.35 -11.93
N ARG A 83 -36.17 1.14 -12.26
CA ARG A 83 -36.72 2.13 -11.31
C ARG A 83 -37.32 1.37 -10.13
N CYS A 84 -37.04 1.80 -8.90
CA CYS A 84 -37.69 1.22 -7.73
C CYS A 84 -39.13 1.76 -7.65
N THR A 85 -40.08 1.07 -8.26
CA THR A 85 -41.51 1.43 -8.28
C THR A 85 -42.13 1.34 -6.89
N ALA A 86 -41.68 0.37 -6.10
CA ALA A 86 -42.12 0.11 -4.73
C ALA A 86 -41.71 1.21 -3.72
N GLY A 87 -40.47 1.70 -3.81
CA GLY A 87 -39.91 2.65 -2.85
C GLY A 87 -39.90 4.12 -3.32
N THR A 88 -40.04 4.38 -4.62
CA THR A 88 -40.08 5.77 -5.14
C THR A 88 -41.31 6.50 -4.61
N ASN A 89 -41.10 7.73 -4.12
CA ASN A 89 -42.15 8.60 -3.57
C ASN A 89 -42.92 7.99 -2.39
N ARG A 90 -42.40 6.93 -1.75
CA ARG A 90 -43.03 6.30 -0.59
C ARG A 90 -42.91 7.23 0.61
N GLN A 91 -44.03 7.45 1.30
CA GLN A 91 -44.09 8.30 2.48
C GLN A 91 -43.20 7.73 3.59
N VAL A 92 -42.60 8.62 4.36
CA VAL A 92 -41.78 8.29 5.52
C VAL A 92 -42.42 8.97 6.73
N THR A 93 -42.71 8.18 7.75
CA THR A 93 -43.15 8.66 9.06
C THR A 93 -41.93 8.72 9.96
N ILE A 94 -41.55 9.92 10.38
CA ILE A 94 -40.42 10.14 11.29
C ILE A 94 -40.99 10.18 12.71
N ASP A 95 -41.07 9.00 13.31
CA ASP A 95 -41.57 8.75 14.67
C ASP A 95 -40.45 8.58 15.71
N VAL A 96 -39.21 8.87 15.31
CA VAL A 96 -38.04 8.87 16.17
C VAL A 96 -37.66 10.28 16.56
N GLU A 97 -37.35 10.47 17.84
CA GLU A 97 -36.77 11.71 18.35
C GLU A 97 -35.31 11.80 17.86
N VAL A 98 -34.94 12.92 17.24
CA VAL A 98 -33.68 13.04 16.49
C VAL A 98 -32.47 12.92 17.43
N ASP A 99 -32.57 13.43 18.67
CA ASP A 99 -31.48 13.36 19.63
C ASP A 99 -31.34 11.96 20.26
N ALA A 100 -32.44 11.24 20.49
CA ALA A 100 -32.43 9.84 20.88
C ALA A 100 -31.80 8.93 19.80
N TRP A 101 -32.12 9.17 18.52
CA TRP A 101 -31.48 8.48 17.41
C TRP A 101 -29.97 8.79 17.33
N ARG A 102 -29.57 10.06 17.50
CA ARG A 102 -28.15 10.45 17.53
C ARG A 102 -27.39 9.76 18.65
N THR A 103 -28.00 9.69 19.84
CA THR A 103 -27.42 9.02 21.00
C THR A 103 -27.21 7.54 20.71
N THR A 104 -28.23 6.88 20.17
CA THR A 104 -28.16 5.47 19.75
C THR A 104 -27.04 5.25 18.71
N LEU A 105 -26.86 6.17 17.76
CA LEU A 105 -25.77 6.09 16.80
C LEU A 105 -24.38 6.22 17.45
N ILE A 106 -24.22 7.15 18.37
CA ILE A 106 -22.95 7.38 19.08
C ILE A 106 -22.59 6.15 19.92
N GLU A 107 -23.56 5.58 20.64
CA GLU A 107 -23.39 4.40 21.47
C GLU A 107 -23.17 3.11 20.65
N ALA A 108 -23.85 2.98 19.51
CA ALA A 108 -23.74 1.83 18.62
C ALA A 108 -22.46 1.82 17.78
N VAL A 109 -21.68 2.91 17.75
CA VAL A 109 -20.32 2.89 17.19
C VAL A 109 -19.46 2.08 18.18
N PRO A 110 -19.09 0.82 17.87
CA PRO A 110 -18.20 0.07 18.74
C PRO A 110 -16.92 0.87 18.86
N THR A 111 -16.66 1.38 20.07
CA THR A 111 -15.54 2.27 20.43
C THR A 111 -14.38 2.14 19.45
N THR A 112 -14.40 2.94 18.38
CA THR A 112 -13.29 2.97 17.42
C THR A 112 -12.04 3.50 18.12
N ALA A 113 -12.22 4.16 19.25
CA ALA A 113 -11.19 4.51 20.24
C ALA A 113 -10.48 3.29 20.87
N SER A 114 -11.10 2.11 20.93
CA SER A 114 -10.44 0.86 21.36
C SER A 114 -9.50 0.29 20.30
N ARG A 115 -9.68 0.66 19.03
CA ARG A 115 -8.72 0.31 17.98
C ARG A 115 -7.51 1.20 18.16
N ARG A 116 -6.40 0.57 18.56
CA ARG A 116 -5.08 1.21 18.62
C ARG A 116 -4.86 1.97 17.30
N ALA A 117 -4.75 3.29 17.36
CA ALA A 117 -4.46 4.08 16.17
C ALA A 117 -3.16 3.53 15.56
N THR A 118 -3.27 2.87 14.41
CA THR A 118 -2.10 2.56 13.60
C THR A 118 -1.52 3.89 13.19
N LYS A 119 -0.42 4.29 13.82
CA LYS A 119 0.38 5.42 13.37
C LYS A 119 0.77 5.09 11.93
N VAL A 120 0.07 5.68 10.98
CA VAL A 120 0.42 5.60 9.56
C VAL A 120 1.73 6.36 9.45
N LEU A 121 2.85 5.65 9.57
CA LEU A 121 4.14 6.20 9.23
C LEU A 121 4.07 6.47 7.73
N PRO A 122 4.21 7.73 7.28
CA PRO A 122 4.28 8.02 5.86
C PRO A 122 5.36 7.12 5.28
N LYS A 123 5.02 6.39 4.20
CA LYS A 123 6.02 5.58 3.51
C LYS A 123 7.21 6.50 3.22
N PRO A 124 8.42 6.16 3.68
CA PRO A 124 9.59 7.00 3.44
C PRO A 124 9.61 7.29 1.95
N LYS A 125 9.58 8.57 1.57
CA LYS A 125 9.72 8.96 0.17
C LYS A 125 11.12 8.52 -0.24
N VAL A 126 11.20 7.38 -0.91
CA VAL A 126 12.45 6.86 -1.44
C VAL A 126 12.93 7.91 -2.43
N LYS A 127 14.15 8.44 -2.22
CA LYS A 127 14.77 9.32 -3.20
C LYS A 127 14.77 8.56 -4.54
N PRO A 128 14.27 9.16 -5.64
CA PRO A 128 14.34 8.53 -6.94
C PRO A 128 15.77 8.06 -7.21
N ALA A 129 15.90 6.85 -7.76
CA ALA A 129 17.23 6.37 -8.16
C ALA A 129 17.86 7.42 -9.10
N PRO A 130 19.15 7.72 -8.95
CA PRO A 130 19.83 8.65 -9.85
C PRO A 130 19.70 8.15 -11.29
N ALA A 131 19.59 9.09 -12.24
CA ALA A 131 19.55 8.74 -13.65
C ALA A 131 20.82 7.96 -14.04
N ALA A 132 20.75 7.08 -15.04
CA ALA A 132 21.91 6.29 -15.46
C ALA A 132 23.15 7.16 -15.80
N SER A 133 22.93 8.37 -16.31
CA SER A 133 23.98 9.37 -16.56
C SER A 133 24.64 9.95 -15.30
N GLN A 134 23.99 9.86 -14.15
CA GLN A 134 24.49 10.31 -12.84
C GLN A 134 25.17 9.19 -12.06
N ILE A 135 25.08 7.94 -12.52
CA ILE A 135 25.77 6.82 -11.89
C ILE A 135 27.23 6.87 -12.31
N THR A 136 28.09 7.37 -11.42
CA THR A 136 29.54 7.25 -11.60
C THR A 136 29.90 5.77 -11.58
N PRO A 137 30.40 5.20 -12.69
CA PRO A 137 30.75 3.79 -12.72
C PRO A 137 31.85 3.53 -11.68
N ALA A 138 31.78 2.34 -11.06
CA ALA A 138 32.82 1.93 -10.12
C ALA A 138 34.19 2.06 -10.80
N PRO A 139 35.17 2.73 -10.18
CA PRO A 139 36.46 2.92 -10.80
C PRO A 139 37.09 1.56 -11.05
N LEU A 140 37.45 1.28 -12.30
CA LEU A 140 38.14 0.05 -12.67
C LEU A 140 39.42 -0.09 -11.83
N SER A 141 39.64 -1.30 -11.31
CA SER A 141 40.90 -1.65 -10.67
C SER A 141 42.03 -1.72 -11.71
N ALA A 142 43.27 -1.49 -11.27
CA ALA A 142 44.44 -1.64 -12.14
C ALA A 142 44.47 -3.03 -12.80
N GLU A 143 44.10 -4.08 -12.06
CA GLU A 143 44.11 -5.46 -12.56
C GLU A 143 43.03 -5.70 -13.65
N GLN A 144 41.85 -5.10 -13.50
CA GLN A 144 40.82 -5.16 -14.55
C GLN A 144 41.29 -4.50 -15.85
N VAL A 145 41.97 -3.35 -15.76
CA VAL A 145 42.52 -2.66 -16.94
C VAL A 145 43.67 -3.46 -17.55
N ARG A 146 44.54 -4.07 -16.73
CA ARG A 146 45.61 -4.97 -17.21
C ARG A 146 45.06 -6.16 -17.98
N ARG A 147 43.99 -6.79 -17.48
CA ARG A 147 43.31 -7.91 -18.16
C ARG A 147 42.71 -7.46 -19.49
N ALA A 148 42.03 -6.32 -19.52
CA ALA A 148 41.47 -5.75 -20.74
C ALA A 148 42.56 -5.43 -21.77
N PHE A 149 43.69 -4.87 -21.34
CA PHE A 149 44.83 -4.60 -22.20
C PHE A 149 45.40 -5.88 -22.83
N ARG A 150 45.62 -6.93 -22.03
CA ARG A 150 46.08 -8.24 -22.55
C ARG A 150 45.10 -8.85 -23.54
N GLN A 151 43.80 -8.80 -23.24
CA GLN A 151 42.77 -9.30 -24.14
C GLN A 151 42.72 -8.52 -25.44
N HIS A 152 42.93 -7.20 -25.39
CA HIS A 152 43.02 -6.36 -26.58
C HIS A 152 44.25 -6.74 -27.44
N GLN A 153 45.43 -6.90 -26.83
CA GLN A 153 46.65 -7.33 -27.53
C GLN A 153 46.46 -8.66 -28.26
N GLN A 154 45.72 -9.60 -27.68
CA GLN A 154 45.43 -10.90 -28.30
C GLN A 154 44.47 -10.83 -29.51
N ARG A 155 43.69 -9.76 -29.65
CA ARG A 155 42.63 -9.65 -30.67
C ARG A 155 42.88 -8.58 -31.72
N CYS A 156 43.67 -7.54 -31.40
CA CYS A 156 43.93 -6.42 -32.29
C CYS A 156 45.14 -6.70 -33.20
N LEU A 157 44.92 -6.75 -34.51
CA LEU A 157 45.96 -7.00 -35.51
C LEU A 157 47.08 -5.94 -35.45
N ALA A 158 46.74 -4.67 -35.20
CA ALA A 158 47.72 -3.59 -35.04
C ALA A 158 48.62 -3.79 -33.81
N CYS A 159 48.05 -4.21 -32.67
CA CYS A 159 48.85 -4.55 -31.48
C CYS A 159 49.69 -5.82 -31.66
N LYS A 160 49.29 -6.72 -32.55
CA LYS A 160 50.08 -7.90 -32.93
C LYS A 160 51.22 -7.56 -33.91
N GLY A 161 51.23 -6.35 -34.46
CA GLY A 161 52.17 -5.97 -35.52
C GLY A 161 51.84 -6.61 -36.89
N GLU A 162 50.65 -7.20 -37.03
CA GLU A 162 50.20 -7.85 -38.26
C GLU A 162 49.66 -6.85 -39.30
N VAL A 163 49.51 -5.57 -38.92
CA VAL A 163 49.09 -4.49 -39.81
C VAL A 163 50.15 -3.40 -39.84
N ALA A 164 50.71 -3.17 -41.01
CA ALA A 164 51.62 -2.07 -41.29
C ALA A 164 50.92 -0.95 -42.06
N GLY A 165 51.39 0.27 -41.85
CA GLY A 165 51.04 1.44 -42.64
C GLY A 165 51.64 1.37 -44.04
N ARG A 166 51.35 2.40 -44.84
CA ARG A 166 51.81 2.49 -46.24
C ARG A 166 53.35 2.58 -46.37
N ASP A 167 54.01 2.96 -45.28
CA ASP A 167 55.45 3.09 -45.05
C ASP A 167 56.11 1.80 -44.53
N GLY A 168 55.35 0.70 -44.39
CA GLY A 168 55.84 -0.56 -43.84
C GLY A 168 56.05 -0.54 -42.32
N GLN A 169 55.73 0.56 -41.64
CA GLN A 169 55.83 0.66 -40.18
C GLN A 169 54.57 0.11 -39.51
N PRO A 170 54.66 -0.52 -38.32
CA PRO A 170 53.48 -0.97 -37.59
C PRO A 170 52.51 0.19 -37.30
N LEU A 171 51.23 0.00 -37.61
CA LEU A 171 50.21 1.01 -37.33
C LEU A 171 50.02 1.19 -35.81
N PRO A 172 50.00 2.43 -35.29
CA PRO A 172 49.78 2.68 -33.87
C PRO A 172 48.34 2.32 -33.45
N CYS A 173 48.19 1.60 -32.34
CA CYS A 173 46.89 1.26 -31.79
C CYS A 173 46.49 2.19 -30.64
N ARG A 174 45.57 3.13 -30.92
CA ARG A 174 45.08 4.13 -29.94
C ARG A 174 44.35 3.51 -28.75
N ASP A 175 43.61 2.43 -28.96
CA ASP A 175 42.91 1.72 -27.88
C ASP A 175 43.89 1.01 -26.96
N GLY A 176 44.90 0.35 -27.53
CA GLY A 176 46.00 -0.27 -26.78
C GLY A 176 46.79 0.77 -25.97
N GLU A 177 47.14 1.90 -26.60
CA GLU A 177 47.82 3.03 -25.95
C GLU A 177 47.01 3.57 -24.76
N ARG A 178 45.70 3.80 -24.97
CA ARG A 178 44.80 4.29 -23.92
C ARG A 178 44.71 3.33 -22.74
N LEU A 179 44.61 2.02 -22.99
CA LEU A 179 44.58 0.99 -21.95
C LEU A 179 45.90 0.92 -21.17
N ALA A 180 47.04 0.98 -21.85
CA ALA A 180 48.36 0.97 -21.23
C ALA A 180 48.59 2.20 -20.33
N VAL A 181 48.29 3.40 -20.83
CA VAL A 181 48.39 4.66 -20.06
C VAL A 181 47.48 4.62 -18.83
N THR A 182 46.25 4.11 -18.99
CA THR A 182 45.29 3.99 -17.89
C THR A 182 45.79 3.01 -16.82
N PHE A 183 46.33 1.86 -17.22
CA PHE A 183 46.92 0.89 -16.31
C PHE A 183 48.07 1.50 -15.51
N LEU A 184 49.04 2.15 -16.17
CA LEU A 184 50.19 2.79 -15.51
C LEU A 184 49.75 3.87 -14.51
N ARG A 185 48.75 4.68 -14.87
CA ARG A 185 48.17 5.70 -13.98
C ARG A 185 47.58 5.06 -12.72
N LEU A 186 46.75 4.04 -12.88
CA LEU A 186 46.12 3.36 -11.75
C LEU A 186 47.14 2.64 -10.87
N HIS A 187 48.13 1.98 -11.48
CA HIS A 187 49.19 1.28 -10.76
C HIS A 187 50.02 2.24 -9.88
N ARG A 188 50.37 3.42 -10.39
CA ARG A 188 51.07 4.47 -9.60
C ARG A 188 50.20 5.00 -8.44
N GLN A 189 48.88 5.04 -8.62
CA GLN A 189 47.95 5.54 -7.60
C GLN A 189 47.57 4.48 -6.55
N GLU A 190 47.76 3.19 -6.83
CA GLU A 190 47.28 2.10 -5.98
C GLU A 190 47.82 2.14 -4.54
N PRO A 191 49.10 2.46 -4.28
CA PRO A 191 49.59 2.60 -2.90
C PRO A 191 48.81 3.66 -2.10
N LYS A 192 48.52 4.82 -2.70
CA LYS A 192 47.72 5.88 -2.05
C LYS A 192 46.29 5.42 -1.79
N ARG A 193 45.67 4.75 -2.76
CA ARG A 193 44.29 4.21 -2.64
C ARG A 193 44.21 3.15 -1.55
N ARG A 194 45.24 2.30 -1.43
CA ARG A 194 45.34 1.28 -0.39
C ARG A 194 45.37 1.90 1.00
N VAL A 195 46.22 2.91 1.22
CA VAL A 195 46.29 3.63 2.51
C VAL A 195 44.93 4.22 2.89
N VAL A 196 44.25 4.87 1.95
CA VAL A 196 42.91 5.45 2.18
C VAL A 196 41.89 4.36 2.55
N ARG A 197 41.86 3.23 1.81
CA ARG A 197 40.97 2.09 2.13
C ARG A 197 41.26 1.52 3.51
N GLU A 198 42.52 1.33 3.86
CA GLU A 198 42.94 0.79 5.16
C GLU A 198 42.57 1.74 6.31
N PHE A 199 42.71 3.05 6.11
CA PHE A 199 42.27 4.06 7.06
C PHE A 199 40.76 3.97 7.34
N PHE A 200 39.93 3.99 6.29
CA PHE A 200 38.47 3.88 6.46
C PHE A 200 38.06 2.53 7.06
N ALA A 201 38.71 1.43 6.67
CA ALA A 201 38.46 0.12 7.28
C ALA A 201 38.81 0.10 8.77
N ARG A 202 39.88 0.79 9.18
CA ARG A 202 40.27 0.93 10.58
C ARG A 202 39.26 1.77 11.37
N GLU A 203 38.84 2.91 10.85
CA GLU A 203 37.83 3.75 11.50
C GLU A 203 36.48 3.04 11.60
N ARG A 204 36.08 2.31 10.56
CA ARG A 204 34.85 1.50 10.60
C ARG A 204 34.91 0.45 11.71
N ARG A 205 36.01 -0.31 11.81
CA ARG A 205 36.22 -1.26 12.91
C ARG A 205 36.22 -0.62 14.30
N ARG A 206 36.71 0.62 14.43
CA ARG A 206 36.66 1.37 15.69
C ARG A 206 35.21 1.72 16.05
N PHE A 207 34.46 2.25 15.09
CA PHE A 207 33.06 2.61 15.29
C PHE A 207 32.20 1.41 15.63
N ASP A 208 32.34 0.32 14.86
CA ASP A 208 31.59 -0.93 15.08
C ASP A 208 31.88 -1.50 16.48
N ARG A 209 33.14 -1.45 16.96
CA ARG A 209 33.48 -1.84 18.34
C ARG A 209 32.81 -0.97 19.39
N ARG A 210 32.82 0.36 19.23
CA ARG A 210 32.14 1.29 20.16
C ARG A 210 30.64 1.02 20.19
N TYR A 211 30.03 0.82 19.02
CA TYR A 211 28.61 0.50 18.92
C TYR A 211 28.28 -0.84 19.59
N ALA A 212 29.06 -1.88 19.32
CA ALA A 212 28.89 -3.20 19.93
C ALA A 212 29.05 -3.16 21.46
N ALA A 213 30.00 -2.38 21.98
CA ALA A 213 30.20 -2.20 23.42
C ALA A 213 29.02 -1.47 24.09
N ALA A 214 28.41 -0.50 23.41
CA ALA A 214 27.27 0.26 23.94
C ALA A 214 25.91 -0.46 23.76
N ALA A 215 25.82 -1.42 22.82
CA ALA A 215 24.57 -2.06 22.46
C ALA A 215 23.86 -2.79 23.62
N PRO A 216 24.54 -3.53 24.53
CA PRO A 216 23.89 -4.19 25.65
C PRO A 216 23.22 -3.21 26.61
N ALA A 217 23.92 -2.16 27.03
CA ALA A 217 23.40 -1.14 27.95
C ALA A 217 22.21 -0.37 27.35
N LYS A 218 22.30 -0.06 26.04
CA LYS A 218 21.18 0.54 25.32
C LYS A 218 19.97 -0.39 25.29
N ARG A 219 20.18 -1.68 24.99
CA ARG A 219 19.12 -2.68 24.93
C ARG A 219 18.46 -2.91 26.30
N THR A 220 19.23 -2.95 27.38
CA THR A 220 18.65 -3.06 28.74
C THR A 220 17.82 -1.83 29.11
N SER A 221 18.30 -0.62 28.78
CA SER A 221 17.52 0.61 28.99
C SER A 221 16.22 0.63 28.16
N GLU A 222 16.31 0.24 26.88
CA GLU A 222 15.13 0.12 26.00
C GLU A 222 14.13 -0.90 26.54
N TRP A 223 14.59 -2.07 27.03
CA TRP A 223 13.73 -3.07 27.67
C TRP A 223 13.09 -2.56 28.96
N ALA A 224 13.86 -1.89 29.83
CA ALA A 224 13.34 -1.32 31.06
C ALA A 224 12.22 -0.30 30.78
N ALA A 225 12.36 0.51 29.73
CA ALA A 225 11.34 1.49 29.34
C ALA A 225 10.03 0.85 28.86
N VAL A 226 10.08 -0.34 28.24
CA VAL A 226 8.88 -1.04 27.75
C VAL A 226 8.33 -2.08 28.73
N LEU A 227 9.12 -2.49 29.72
CA LEU A 227 8.78 -3.55 30.68
C LEU A 227 7.41 -3.32 31.38
N PRO A 228 7.06 -2.11 31.85
CA PRO A 228 5.75 -1.90 32.48
C PRO A 228 4.58 -2.20 31.53
N LYS A 229 4.68 -1.77 30.27
CA LYS A 229 3.62 -2.01 29.26
C LYS A 229 3.50 -3.48 28.89
N VAL A 230 4.62 -4.21 28.90
CA VAL A 230 4.63 -5.66 28.68
C VAL A 230 3.92 -6.36 29.85
N LYS A 231 4.28 -6.01 31.10
CA LYS A 231 3.62 -6.54 32.30
C LYS A 231 2.12 -6.27 32.30
N ASP A 232 1.68 -5.06 31.99
CA ASP A 232 0.25 -4.72 31.87
C ASP A 232 -0.46 -5.56 30.80
N ALA A 233 0.20 -5.80 29.66
CA ALA A 233 -0.35 -6.64 28.61
C ALA A 233 -0.46 -8.11 29.04
N ASP A 234 0.53 -8.63 29.76
CA ASP A 234 0.53 -9.99 30.27
C ASP A 234 -0.51 -10.18 31.37
N THR A 235 -0.66 -9.23 32.29
CA THR A 235 -1.73 -9.23 33.31
C THR A 235 -3.12 -9.27 32.66
N ARG A 236 -3.36 -8.41 31.65
CA ARG A 236 -4.63 -8.45 30.91
C ARG A 236 -4.85 -9.78 30.20
N ARG A 237 -3.80 -10.40 29.66
CA ARG A 237 -3.89 -11.71 29.00
C ARG A 237 -4.24 -12.82 30.00
N ALA A 238 -3.67 -12.77 31.21
CA ALA A 238 -3.95 -13.73 32.27
C ALA A 238 -5.37 -13.61 32.84
N GLN A 239 -5.97 -12.42 32.76
CA GLN A 239 -7.35 -12.16 33.19
C GLN A 239 -8.40 -12.56 32.14
N LEU A 240 -8.00 -12.88 30.90
CA LEU A 240 -8.94 -13.40 29.93
C LEU A 240 -9.33 -14.83 30.36
N PRO A 241 -10.63 -15.13 30.50
CA PRO A 241 -11.07 -16.50 30.74
C PRO A 241 -10.55 -17.37 29.60
N ASN A 242 -10.17 -18.62 29.92
CA ASN A 242 -9.91 -19.62 28.89
C ASN A 242 -11.16 -19.65 28.01
N GLY A 243 -11.03 -19.19 26.77
CA GLY A 243 -12.10 -19.35 25.79
C GLY A 243 -12.37 -20.85 25.64
N ASP A 244 -13.64 -21.22 25.53
CA ASP A 244 -13.99 -22.57 25.13
C ASP A 244 -13.19 -22.94 23.88
N THR A 245 -12.68 -24.17 23.85
CA THR A 245 -11.96 -24.70 22.69
C THR A 245 -12.80 -24.42 21.45
N PRO A 246 -12.26 -23.75 20.41
CA PRO A 246 -13.07 -23.35 19.27
C PRO A 246 -13.79 -24.58 18.69
N LEU A 247 -15.12 -24.59 18.85
CA LEU A 247 -16.01 -25.63 18.33
C LEU A 247 -15.90 -25.62 16.80
N GLY A 248 -14.95 -26.39 16.26
CA GLY A 248 -14.76 -26.56 14.81
C GLY A 248 -13.39 -26.17 14.25
N ALA A 249 -12.36 -25.92 15.05
CA ALA A 249 -11.00 -25.86 14.50
C ALA A 249 -10.57 -27.28 14.08
N ARG A 250 -10.35 -27.50 12.78
CA ARG A 250 -9.72 -28.74 12.28
C ARG A 250 -8.41 -28.97 13.04
N PRO A 251 -8.15 -30.18 13.58
CA PRO A 251 -6.91 -30.44 14.28
C PRO A 251 -5.75 -30.20 13.31
N VAL A 252 -4.93 -29.20 13.60
CA VAL A 252 -3.65 -29.00 12.92
C VAL A 252 -2.66 -30.03 13.47
N PRO A 253 -1.92 -30.75 12.62
CA PRO A 253 -0.91 -31.70 13.07
C PRO A 253 0.11 -30.98 13.96
N ILE A 254 0.19 -31.41 15.21
CA ILE A 254 1.20 -30.99 16.19
C ILE A 254 2.55 -31.67 15.94
N THR A 255 2.57 -32.71 15.12
CA THR A 255 3.79 -33.33 14.59
C THR A 255 4.32 -32.52 13.42
N THR A 256 5.56 -32.05 13.54
CA THR A 256 6.30 -31.42 12.45
C THR A 256 6.50 -32.44 11.34
N LEU A 257 5.77 -32.30 10.22
CA LEU A 257 5.96 -33.15 9.06
C LEU A 257 7.30 -32.84 8.40
N HIS A 258 8.24 -33.78 8.44
CA HIS A 258 9.48 -33.70 7.67
C HIS A 258 9.24 -34.26 6.27
N PRO A 259 9.63 -33.54 5.20
CA PRO A 259 9.55 -34.08 3.85
C PRO A 259 10.50 -35.28 3.74
N GLU A 260 9.97 -36.44 3.35
CA GLU A 260 10.79 -37.59 2.98
C GLU A 260 11.70 -37.19 1.81
N ARG A 261 13.00 -37.33 2.01
CA ARG A 261 13.97 -37.23 0.93
C ARG A 261 13.68 -38.36 -0.04
N ARG A 262 13.30 -38.01 -1.28
CA ARG A 262 13.29 -38.99 -2.37
C ARG A 262 14.67 -39.64 -2.46
N ALA A 263 14.71 -40.96 -2.33
CA ALA A 263 15.86 -41.76 -2.70
C ALA A 263 16.18 -41.49 -4.18
N SER A 264 17.46 -41.29 -4.46
CA SER A 264 17.99 -41.01 -5.80
C SER A 264 17.94 -42.25 -6.69
#